data_AF-A0A7C7XBL4-F1
#
_entry.id   AF-A0A7C7XBL4-F1
#
_cell.length_a   1.000
_cell.length_b   1.000
_cell.length_c   1.000
_cell.angle_alpha   90.00
_cell.angle_beta   90.00
_cell.angle_gamma   90.00
#
_symmetry.space_group_name_H-M   'P 1'
#
loop_
_entity.id
_entity.type
_entity.pdbx_description
1 polymer ?
#
loop_
_entity_poly.entity_id
_entity_poly.type
_entity_poly.pdbx_seq_one_letter_code
_entity_poly.pdbx_strand_id
1 'polypeptide(L)' 'MKSFINLADVDQKDLRKIIDLAKERKKKDKENIESSGRLKGKTLIMIFEKKSLRTRISFELAM' A
#
# COMPACT_ATOMS: atom_id res chain seq x y z
N MET A 1 9.15 4.61 8.90
CA MET A 1 9.02 3.16 9.19
C MET A 1 9.83 2.40 8.15
N LYS A 2 10.73 1.49 8.55
CA LYS A 2 11.59 0.73 7.63
C LYS A 2 10.97 -0.61 7.20
N SER A 3 10.20 -1.26 8.07
CA SER A 3 9.52 -2.53 7.82
C SER A 3 8.14 -2.55 8.50
N PHE A 4 7.19 -3.28 7.91
CA PHE A 4 5.84 -3.48 8.46
C PHE A 4 5.56 -4.99 8.50
N ILE A 5 5.86 -5.61 9.65
CA ILE A 5 5.81 -7.07 9.82
C ILE A 5 4.68 -7.47 10.78
N ASN A 6 4.59 -6.80 11.93
CA ASN A 6 3.54 -7.01 12.93
C ASN A 6 2.91 -5.68 13.34
N LEU A 7 1.62 -5.69 13.62
CA LEU A 7 0.87 -4.52 14.06
C LEU A 7 1.31 -4.06 15.46
N ALA A 8 1.70 -5.01 16.32
CA ALA A 8 2.14 -4.73 17.68
C ALA A 8 3.45 -3.92 17.74
N ASP A 9 4.27 -3.99 16.68
CA ASP A 9 5.55 -3.27 16.60
C ASP A 9 5.39 -1.82 16.13
N VAL A 10 4.16 -1.42 15.79
CA VAL A 10 3.88 -0.11 15.19
C VAL A 10 3.08 0.74 16.16
N ASP A 11 3.59 1.93 16.45
CA ASP A 11 2.92 2.90 17.31
C ASP A 11 1.55 3.30 16.75
N GLN A 12 0.59 3.51 17.67
CA GLN A 12 -0.78 3.86 17.33
C GLN A 12 -0.88 5.12 16.45
N LYS A 13 0.00 6.11 16.64
CA LYS A 13 0.00 7.33 15.83
C LYS A 13 0.38 7.03 14.38
N ASP A 14 1.32 6.12 14.17
CA ASP A 14 1.73 5.73 12.82
C ASP A 14 0.68 4.89 12.13
N LEU A 15 -0.01 4.00 12.85
CA LEU A 15 -1.17 3.29 12.33
C LEU A 15 -2.28 4.25 11.90
N ARG A 16 -2.53 5.30 12.69
CA ARG A 16 -3.52 6.32 12.34
C ARG A 16 -3.14 7.06 11.05
N LYS A 17 -1.86 7.44 10.90
CA LYS A 17 -1.35 8.07 9.67
C LYS A 17 -1.55 7.18 8.44
N ILE A 18 -1.33 5.86 8.55
CA ILE A 18 -1.56 4.92 7.45
C ILE A 18 -3.03 4.96 7.00
N ILE A 19 -3.97 4.93 7.96
CA ILE A 19 -5.40 4.97 7.66
C ILE A 19 -5.83 6.30 7.04
N ASP A 20 -5.33 7.42 7.58
CA ASP A 20 -5.68 8.74 7.06
C ASP A 20 -5.14 8.95 5.63
N LEU A 21 -3.92 8.49 5.37
CA LEU A 21 -3.35 8.46 4.02
C LEU A 21 -4.17 7.57 3.06
N ALA A 22 -4.66 6.42 3.53
CA ALA A 22 -5.50 5.54 2.72
C ALA A 22 -6.83 6.21 2.33
N LYS A 23 -7.44 6.97 3.25
CA LYS A 23 -8.66 7.76 2.96
C LYS A 23 -8.39 8.86 1.93
N GLU A 24 -7.29 9.58 2.09
CA GLU A 24 -6.89 10.64 1.17
C GLU A 24 -6.67 10.08 -0.25
N ARG A 25 -5.96 8.94 -0.35
CA ARG A 25 -5.72 8.26 -1.64
C ARG A 25 -7.02 7.82 -2.30
N LYS A 26 -7.90 7.16 -1.55
CA LYS A 26 -9.19 6.71 -2.07
C LYS A 26 -10.08 7.86 -2.57
N LYS A 27 -9.97 9.05 -1.96
CA LYS A 27 -10.65 10.25 -2.44
C LYS A 27 -10.01 10.77 -3.73
N LYS A 28 -8.68 10.86 -3.78
CA LYS A 28 -7.93 11.34 -4.95
C LYS A 28 -8.09 10.45 -6.19
N ASP A 29 -8.06 9.13 -6.02
CA ASP A 29 -8.25 8.19 -7.14
C ASP A 29 -9.68 8.21 -7.71
N LYS A 30 -10.67 8.68 -6.93
CA LYS A 30 -12.03 8.94 -7.42
C LYS A 30 -12.16 10.25 -8.20
N GLU A 31 -11.30 11.23 -7.93
CA GLU A 31 -11.37 12.58 -8.49
C GLU A 31 -10.36 12.81 -9.64
N ASN A 32 -9.32 11.97 -9.79
CA ASN A 32 -8.32 12.07 -10.87
C ASN A 32 -7.70 10.70 -11.22
N ILE A 33 -7.65 10.37 -12.51
CA ILE A 33 -7.06 9.14 -13.09
C ILE A 33 -5.52 9.21 -13.13
N GLU A 34 -4.89 10.01 -12.27
CA GLU A 34 -3.43 10.20 -12.23
C GLU A 34 -2.82 9.66 -10.93
N SER A 35 -3.04 8.37 -10.67
CA SER A 35 -2.20 7.61 -9.73
C SER A 35 -0.83 7.23 -10.35
N SER A 36 -0.66 7.48 -11.66
CA SER A 36 0.34 6.90 -12.57
C SER A 36 1.80 7.38 -12.43
N GLY A 37 2.12 8.23 -11.45
CA GLY A 37 3.46 8.83 -11.32
C GLY A 37 4.25 8.53 -10.05
N ARG A 38 3.60 8.17 -8.93
CA ARG A 38 4.27 8.23 -7.61
C ARG A 38 5.33 7.17 -7.37
N LEU A 39 5.11 5.98 -7.91
CA LEU A 39 6.04 4.85 -7.80
C LEU A 39 6.74 4.57 -9.15
N LYS A 40 6.72 5.54 -10.07
CA LYS A 40 7.37 5.42 -11.37
C LYS A 40 8.86 5.11 -11.19
N GLY A 41 9.33 4.05 -11.84
CA GLY A 41 10.72 3.58 -11.72
C GLY A 41 11.03 2.81 -10.43
N LYS A 42 10.02 2.46 -9.63
CA LYS A 42 10.17 1.54 -8.48
C LYS A 42 9.60 0.17 -8.84
N THR A 43 10.24 -0.88 -8.33
CA THR A 43 9.82 -2.27 -8.54
C THR A 43 9.57 -2.91 -7.18
N LEU A 44 8.39 -3.52 -7.01
CA LEU A 44 8.04 -4.30 -5.82
C LEU A 44 8.30 -5.78 -6.08
N ILE A 45 9.13 -6.38 -5.24
CA ILE A 45 9.37 -7.82 -5.26
C ILE A 45 8.35 -8.47 -4.32
N MET A 46 7.54 -9.38 -4.86
CA MET A 46 6.56 -10.15 -4.09
C MET A 46 7.00 -11.62 -4.02
N ILE A 47 7.25 -12.13 -2.81
CA ILE A 47 7.68 -13.51 -2.56
C ILE A 47 6.53 -14.23 -1.85
N PHE A 48 6.05 -15.33 -2.45
CA PHE A 48 4.96 -16.14 -1.92
C PHE A 48 5.33 -17.62 -1.92
N GLU A 49 5.28 -18.26 -0.76
CA GLU A 49 5.40 -19.72 -0.64
C GLU A 49 4.10 -20.43 -1.02
N LYS A 50 2.96 -19.80 -0.69
CA LYS A 50 1.61 -20.30 -1.00
C LYS A 50 0.90 -19.36 -1.97
N LYS A 51 0.12 -19.92 -2.90
CA LYS A 51 -0.64 -19.14 -3.87
C LYS A 51 -1.67 -18.24 -3.16
N SER A 52 -1.59 -16.93 -3.38
CA SER A 52 -2.58 -15.95 -2.90
C SER A 52 -2.93 -14.93 -3.99
N LEU A 53 -4.05 -15.15 -4.67
CA LEU A 53 -4.52 -14.26 -5.74
C LEU A 53 -4.95 -12.89 -5.20
N ARG A 54 -5.65 -12.87 -4.06
CA ARG A 54 -6.14 -11.62 -3.46
C ARG A 54 -4.97 -10.71 -3.05
N THR A 55 -3.95 -11.27 -2.40
CA THR A 55 -2.78 -10.48 -2.00
C THR A 55 -2.02 -9.98 -3.23
N ARG A 56 -1.72 -10.85 -4.20
CA ARG A 56 -0.98 -10.47 -5.40
C ARG A 56 -1.67 -9.34 -6.16
N ILE A 57 -2.96 -9.49 -6.47
CA ILE A 57 -3.71 -8.51 -7.27
C ILE A 57 -3.82 -7.18 -6.52
N SER A 58 -4.07 -7.20 -5.20
CA SER A 58 -4.15 -5.96 -4.41
C SER A 58 -2.84 -5.17 -4.39
N PHE A 59 -1.69 -5.84 -4.27
CA PHE A 59 -0.39 -5.16 -4.29
C PHE A 59 0.05 -4.74 -5.70
N GLU A 60 -0.29 -5.52 -6.72
CA GLU A 60 0.00 -5.21 -8.12
C GLU A 60 -0.79 -3.99 -8.61
N LEU A 61 -2.07 -3.87 -8.27
CA LEU A 61 -2.90 -2.71 -8.62
C LEU A 61 -2.51 -1.43 -7.86
N ALA A 62 -1.87 -1.58 -6.69
CA ALA A 62 -1.49 -0.45 -5.84
C ALA A 62 -0.10 0.13 -6.15
N MET A 63 0.74 -0.62 -6.88
CA MET A 63 2.07 -0.20 -7.36
C MET A 63 1.97 0.70 -8.58
#